data_AF-A0A7L4KKV5-F1
#
_entry.id   AF-A0A7L4KKV5-F1
#
_cell.length_a   1.000
_cell.length_b   1.000
_cell.length_c   1.000
_cell.angle_alpha   90.00
_cell.angle_beta   90.00
_cell.angle_gamma   90.00
#
_symmetry.space_group_name_H-M   'P 1'
#
loop_
_entity.id
_entity.type
_entity.pdbx_description
1 polymer ?
#
loop_
_entity_poly.entity_id
_entity_poly.type
_entity_poly.pdbx_seq_one_letter_code
_entity_poly.pdbx_strand_id
1 'polypeptide(L)'
;AGDSMSFQSRRAQLLLVNSLTFGLEVCLAAGITYVPPLLLEVGVEEKFMTMVLGIGPVLGLVFVPLIGSASDHWRSSYGRRRPFIWVLCLGVLLSLFVIPHASSLASLCALSPRPLEIAFLILGIGLLDFCGQVCFTPLEALLSDLFQEPDNCRQAFSMYAFMISLGGCIGYLLPAIDWAFLAPYLGGQESCLFSLLALIFLGCVLATLFVTEEAAQGDILDGPALRDTSPKPSLSCCCCQLARGSCLLQGRHVLQALRNLCALLPRLHGLYCRIPRVIRRLFVAELCSWMALMTFMLFYTDFVGEGLYHGVPRAKPGTEARRHYDEG
;
A
#
# COMPACT_ATOMS: atom_id res chain seq x y z
N ALA A 1 -10.72 -13.64 31.51
CA ALA A 1 -10.83 -12.22 31.10
C ALA A 1 -9.52 -11.65 30.54
N GLY A 2 -8.35 -12.29 30.75
CA GLY A 2 -7.07 -11.88 30.14
C GLY A 2 -6.94 -12.19 28.64
N ASP A 3 -7.41 -13.37 28.19
CA ASP A 3 -7.23 -13.81 26.79
C ASP A 3 -8.05 -13.01 25.76
N SER A 4 -9.19 -12.46 26.15
CA SER A 4 -10.00 -11.61 25.27
C SER A 4 -9.34 -10.25 25.00
N MET A 5 -8.52 -9.75 25.93
CA MET A 5 -7.84 -8.46 25.79
C MET A 5 -6.59 -8.55 24.90
N SER A 6 -5.84 -9.66 24.98
CA SER A 6 -4.66 -9.88 24.12
C SER A 6 -5.05 -10.13 22.65
N PHE A 7 -6.12 -10.88 22.41
CA PHE A 7 -6.60 -11.19 21.07
C PHE A 7 -7.14 -9.97 20.31
N GLN A 8 -7.79 -9.06 21.03
CA GLN A 8 -8.32 -7.82 20.45
C GLN A 8 -7.19 -6.84 20.07
N SER A 9 -6.12 -6.78 20.89
CA SER A 9 -4.90 -6.04 20.59
C SER A 9 -4.19 -6.61 19.34
N ARG A 10 -4.07 -7.93 19.24
CA ARG A 10 -3.38 -8.60 18.12
C ARG A 10 -4.08 -8.42 16.77
N ARG A 11 -5.41 -8.46 16.75
CA ARG A 11 -6.21 -8.16 15.54
C ARG A 11 -6.10 -6.69 15.14
N ALA A 12 -6.12 -5.77 16.10
CA ALA A 12 -5.92 -4.35 15.82
C ALA A 12 -4.53 -4.10 15.22
N GLN A 13 -3.48 -4.71 15.78
CA GLN A 13 -2.12 -4.65 15.24
C GLN A 13 -2.03 -5.16 13.80
N LEU A 14 -2.68 -6.29 13.50
CA LEU A 14 -2.74 -6.86 12.15
C LEU A 14 -3.46 -5.93 11.15
N LEU A 15 -4.56 -5.29 11.56
CA LEU A 15 -5.26 -4.30 10.73
C LEU A 15 -4.43 -3.03 10.52
N LEU A 16 -3.76 -2.54 11.55
CA LEU A 16 -2.99 -1.31 11.53
C LEU A 16 -1.69 -1.43 10.73
N VAL A 17 -1.01 -2.58 10.79
CA VAL A 17 0.17 -2.87 9.95
C VAL A 17 -0.23 -2.93 8.47
N ASN A 18 -1.34 -3.60 8.15
CA ASN A 18 -1.83 -3.69 6.78
C ASN A 18 -2.52 -2.39 6.27
N SER A 19 -2.80 -1.44 7.16
CA SER A 19 -3.40 -0.15 6.78
C SER A 19 -2.45 0.69 5.92
N LEU A 20 -1.13 0.57 6.11
CA LEU A 20 -0.14 1.24 5.29
C LEU A 20 -0.10 0.67 3.87
N THR A 21 -0.15 -0.66 3.74
CA THR A 21 -0.27 -1.34 2.44
C THR A 21 -1.54 -0.90 1.70
N PHE A 22 -2.66 -0.80 2.42
CA PHE A 22 -3.91 -0.28 1.86
C PHE A 22 -3.72 1.15 1.30
N GLY A 23 -3.18 2.08 2.09
CA GLY A 23 -3.00 3.46 1.67
C GLY A 23 -2.02 3.61 0.50
N LEU A 24 -0.96 2.79 0.50
CA LEU A 24 0.03 2.76 -0.58
C LEU A 24 -0.60 2.34 -1.91
N GLU A 25 -1.39 1.26 -1.89
CA GLU A 25 -2.09 0.76 -3.07
C GLU A 25 -3.14 1.74 -3.58
N VAL A 26 -3.86 2.45 -2.67
CA VAL A 26 -4.78 3.53 -3.08
C VAL A 26 -4.05 4.60 -3.90
N CYS A 27 -2.86 5.02 -3.46
CA CYS A 27 -2.06 6.04 -4.15
C CYS A 27 -1.54 5.55 -5.50
N LEU A 28 -1.03 4.31 -5.56
CA LEU A 28 -0.51 3.73 -6.79
C LEU A 28 -1.61 3.48 -7.83
N ALA A 29 -2.74 2.89 -7.44
CA ALA A 29 -3.87 2.65 -8.34
C ALA A 29 -4.48 3.96 -8.88
N ALA A 30 -4.58 4.99 -8.03
CA ALA A 30 -5.00 6.32 -8.49
C ALA A 30 -3.95 6.95 -9.44
N GLY A 31 -2.66 6.75 -9.15
CA GLY A 31 -1.56 7.17 -10.03
C GLY A 31 -1.65 6.54 -11.42
N ILE A 32 -1.82 5.22 -11.50
CA ILE A 32 -1.91 4.48 -12.77
C ILE A 32 -3.01 5.03 -13.70
N THR A 33 -4.15 5.45 -13.13
CA THR A 33 -5.27 5.96 -13.92
C THR A 33 -5.19 7.44 -14.25
N TYR A 34 -4.66 8.25 -13.34
CA TYR A 34 -4.68 9.71 -13.48
C TYR A 34 -3.39 10.30 -14.08
N VAL A 35 -2.25 9.62 -13.96
CA VAL A 35 -0.96 10.11 -14.49
C VAL A 35 -0.93 10.21 -16.03
N PRO A 36 -1.41 9.21 -16.81
CA PRO A 36 -1.40 9.32 -18.27
C PRO A 36 -2.14 10.55 -18.81
N PRO A 37 -3.41 10.83 -18.44
CA PRO A 37 -4.09 12.04 -18.93
C PRO A 37 -3.41 13.32 -18.44
N LEU A 38 -2.88 13.35 -17.20
CA LEU A 38 -2.16 14.50 -16.67
C LEU A 38 -0.90 14.84 -17.50
N LEU A 39 -0.12 13.84 -17.90
CA LEU A 39 1.06 14.03 -18.76
C LEU A 39 0.69 14.60 -20.14
N LEU A 40 -0.41 14.11 -20.72
CA LEU A 40 -0.91 14.60 -22.01
C LEU A 40 -1.44 16.04 -21.92
N GLU A 41 -2.12 16.41 -20.84
CA GLU A 41 -2.62 17.77 -20.61
C GLU A 41 -1.48 18.81 -20.53
N VAL A 42 -0.34 18.44 -19.96
CA VAL A 42 0.86 19.29 -19.89
C VAL A 42 1.57 19.40 -21.25
N GLY A 43 1.22 18.54 -22.22
CA GLY A 43 1.73 18.57 -23.60
C GLY A 43 2.87 17.58 -23.87
N VAL A 44 3.04 16.56 -23.03
CA VAL A 44 3.98 15.46 -23.29
C VAL A 44 3.44 14.59 -24.42
N GLU A 45 4.27 14.27 -25.41
CA GLU A 45 3.89 13.38 -26.52
C GLU A 45 3.66 11.94 -26.03
N GLU A 46 2.71 11.22 -26.63
CA GLU A 46 2.33 9.86 -26.21
C GLU A 46 3.51 8.88 -26.10
N LYS A 47 4.51 9.01 -26.99
CA LYS A 47 5.72 8.17 -26.98
C LYS A 47 6.60 8.40 -25.74
N PHE A 48 6.63 9.62 -25.21
CA PHE A 48 7.41 9.95 -24.02
C PHE A 48 6.63 9.60 -22.75
N MET A 49 5.30 9.68 -22.78
CA MET A 49 4.45 9.24 -21.67
C MET A 49 4.69 7.77 -21.32
N THR A 50 4.69 6.87 -22.31
CA THR A 50 4.94 5.43 -22.05
C THR A 50 6.36 5.16 -21.55
N MET A 51 7.35 5.93 -22.01
CA MET A 51 8.71 5.88 -21.47
C MET A 51 8.74 6.28 -19.99
N VAL A 52 8.07 7.38 -19.62
CA VAL A 52 8.01 7.85 -18.21
C VAL A 52 7.36 6.80 -17.31
N LEU A 53 6.24 6.20 -17.75
CA LEU A 53 5.56 5.14 -17.02
C LEU A 53 6.41 3.85 -16.90
N GLY A 54 7.31 3.61 -17.85
CA GLY A 54 8.22 2.47 -17.81
C GLY A 54 9.41 2.64 -16.85
N ILE A 55 9.71 3.86 -16.41
CA ILE A 55 10.86 4.14 -15.52
C ILE A 55 10.70 3.43 -14.17
N GLY A 56 9.52 3.48 -13.56
CA GLY A 56 9.32 2.92 -12.24
C GLY A 56 9.54 1.41 -12.17
N PRO A 57 8.95 0.58 -13.05
CA PRO A 57 9.25 -0.85 -13.10
C PRO A 57 10.73 -1.17 -13.32
N VAL A 58 11.41 -0.41 -14.19
CA VAL A 58 12.86 -0.60 -14.44
C VAL A 58 13.66 -0.28 -13.18
N LEU A 59 13.36 0.82 -12.49
CA LEU A 59 13.99 1.14 -11.21
C LEU A 59 13.63 0.12 -10.13
N GLY A 60 12.38 -0.36 -10.09
CA GLY A 60 11.92 -1.41 -9.19
C GLY A 60 12.76 -2.68 -9.33
N LEU A 61 12.98 -3.16 -10.56
CA LEU A 61 13.81 -4.35 -10.81
C LEU A 61 15.23 -4.24 -10.24
N VAL A 62 15.83 -3.04 -10.28
CA VAL A 62 17.20 -2.82 -9.78
C VAL A 62 17.21 -2.59 -8.27
N PHE A 63 16.30 -1.76 -7.75
CA PHE A 63 16.37 -1.27 -6.37
C PHE A 63 15.60 -2.12 -5.36
N VAL A 64 14.55 -2.85 -5.76
CA VAL A 64 13.84 -3.78 -4.88
C VAL A 64 14.80 -4.77 -4.19
N PRO A 65 15.66 -5.53 -4.92
CA PRO A 65 16.58 -6.46 -4.27
C PRO A 65 17.65 -5.75 -3.42
N LEU A 66 18.14 -4.59 -3.88
CA LEU A 66 19.15 -3.80 -3.16
C LEU A 66 18.61 -3.30 -1.81
N ILE A 67 17.41 -2.73 -1.81
CA ILE A 67 16.76 -2.20 -0.61
C ILE A 67 16.30 -3.33 0.30
N GLY A 68 15.83 -4.45 -0.25
CA GLY A 68 15.56 -5.67 0.51
C GLY A 68 16.78 -6.10 1.33
N SER A 69 17.92 -6.31 0.66
CA SER A 69 19.17 -6.71 1.31
C SER A 69 19.70 -5.62 2.27
N ALA A 70 19.70 -4.35 1.87
CA ALA A 70 20.15 -3.25 2.73
C ALA A 70 19.29 -3.15 4.01
N SER A 71 17.98 -3.39 3.89
CA SER A 71 17.08 -3.42 5.04
C SER A 71 17.43 -4.53 6.03
N ASP A 72 17.95 -5.68 5.58
CA ASP A 72 18.31 -6.79 6.45
C ASP A 72 19.59 -6.56 7.29
N HIS A 73 20.48 -5.67 6.83
CA HIS A 73 21.77 -5.43 7.49
C HIS A 73 21.73 -4.25 8.47
N TRP A 74 20.68 -3.44 8.46
CA TRP A 74 20.60 -2.22 9.26
C TRP A 74 20.27 -2.51 10.73
N ARG A 75 21.08 -1.98 11.65
CA ARG A 75 20.91 -2.11 13.11
C ARG A 75 20.65 -0.74 13.73
N SER A 76 19.40 -0.28 13.68
CA SER A 76 18.94 0.94 14.35
C SER A 76 18.08 0.61 15.57
N SER A 77 18.02 1.52 16.53
CA SER A 77 17.11 1.47 17.69
C SER A 77 15.64 1.49 17.30
N TYR A 78 15.31 1.98 16.09
CA TYR A 78 13.95 1.99 15.54
C TYR A 78 13.58 0.68 14.83
N GLY A 79 14.44 -0.35 14.93
CA GLY A 79 14.28 -1.63 14.25
C GLY A 79 14.97 -1.66 12.89
N ARG A 80 15.06 -2.87 12.34
CA ARG A 80 15.81 -3.18 11.11
C ARG A 80 15.16 -2.63 9.84
N ARG A 81 13.86 -2.89 9.64
CA ARG A 81 13.13 -2.58 8.39
C ARG A 81 12.37 -1.24 8.41
N ARG A 82 11.92 -0.82 9.59
CA ARG A 82 11.10 0.39 9.80
C ARG A 82 11.72 1.69 9.26
N PRO A 83 13.02 2.00 9.44
CA PRO A 83 13.58 3.25 8.92
C PRO A 83 13.48 3.36 7.39
N PHE A 84 13.65 2.25 6.66
CA PHE A 84 13.47 2.24 5.20
C PHE A 84 12.02 2.51 4.81
N ILE A 85 11.07 1.90 5.51
CA ILE A 85 9.63 2.14 5.30
C ILE A 85 9.31 3.62 5.52
N TRP A 86 9.82 4.25 6.59
CA TRP A 86 9.57 5.68 6.85
C TRP A 86 10.12 6.58 5.76
N VAL A 87 11.34 6.32 5.29
CA VAL A 87 11.95 7.09 4.20
C VAL A 87 11.16 6.95 2.90
N LEU A 88 10.72 5.73 2.56
CA LEU A 88 9.91 5.47 1.37
C LEU A 88 8.52 6.11 1.47
N CYS A 89 7.87 6.06 2.64
CA CYS A 89 6.59 6.73 2.88
C CYS A 89 6.73 8.25 2.79
N LEU A 90 7.83 8.82 3.28
CA LEU A 90 8.12 10.24 3.11
C LEU A 90 8.29 10.59 1.62
N GLY A 91 8.95 9.73 0.84
CA GLY A 91 9.06 9.87 -0.61
C GLY A 91 7.69 9.88 -1.31
N VAL A 92 6.79 8.97 -0.94
CA VAL A 92 5.41 8.95 -1.45
C VAL A 92 4.67 10.24 -1.06
N LEU A 93 4.71 10.68 0.19
CA LEU A 93 4.07 11.95 0.62
C LEU A 93 4.62 13.15 -0.13
N LEU A 94 5.94 13.21 -0.31
CA LEU A 94 6.61 14.27 -1.08
C LEU A 94 6.13 14.27 -2.54
N SER A 95 6.04 13.10 -3.17
CA SER A 95 5.57 12.97 -4.55
C SER A 95 4.12 13.45 -4.71
N LEU A 96 3.22 13.08 -3.80
CA LEU A 96 1.82 13.52 -3.79
C LEU A 96 1.68 15.03 -3.60
N PHE A 97 2.67 15.68 -2.98
CA PHE A 97 2.72 17.13 -2.86
C PHE A 97 3.32 17.80 -4.11
N VAL A 98 4.40 17.25 -4.66
CA VAL A 98 5.12 17.81 -5.82
C VAL A 98 4.28 17.79 -7.08
N ILE A 99 3.55 16.70 -7.35
CA ILE A 99 2.76 16.54 -8.58
C ILE A 99 1.75 17.69 -8.80
N PRO A 100 0.81 17.98 -7.88
CA PRO A 100 -0.17 19.06 -8.07
C PRO A 100 0.43 20.47 -7.97
N HIS A 101 1.64 20.62 -7.40
CA HIS A 101 2.30 21.92 -7.24
C HIS A 101 3.45 22.14 -8.24
N ALA A 102 3.59 21.30 -9.26
CA ALA A 102 4.72 21.35 -10.20
C ALA A 102 4.86 22.72 -10.89
N SER A 103 3.74 23.32 -11.29
CA SER A 103 3.69 24.65 -11.92
C SER A 103 4.15 25.76 -10.96
N SER A 104 3.68 25.72 -9.71
CA SER A 104 4.07 26.67 -8.67
C SER A 104 5.55 26.53 -8.33
N LEU A 105 6.06 25.31 -8.16
CA LEU A 105 7.48 25.05 -7.91
C LEU A 105 8.36 25.52 -9.07
N ALA A 106 7.93 25.32 -10.32
CA ALA A 106 8.65 25.78 -11.49
C ALA A 106 8.74 27.30 -11.58
N SER A 107 7.64 27.99 -11.24
CA SER A 107 7.59 29.47 -11.24
C SER A 107 8.51 30.10 -10.19
N LEU A 108 8.78 29.40 -9.08
CA LEU A 108 9.67 29.86 -8.02
C LEU A 108 11.15 29.74 -8.40
N CYS A 109 11.50 28.79 -9.29
CA CYS A 109 12.89 28.46 -9.60
C CYS A 109 13.46 29.18 -10.83
N ALA A 110 12.68 29.53 -11.86
CA ALA A 110 13.23 30.08 -13.11
C ALA A 110 12.30 30.97 -13.92
N LEU A 111 12.89 31.80 -14.80
CA LEU A 111 12.21 32.64 -15.81
C LEU A 111 11.55 31.82 -16.95
N SER A 112 11.94 30.55 -17.14
CA SER A 112 11.37 29.64 -18.16
C SER A 112 10.56 28.51 -17.49
N PRO A 113 9.27 28.72 -17.17
CA PRO A 113 8.51 27.82 -16.31
C PRO A 113 8.19 26.46 -16.94
N ARG A 114 8.00 26.39 -18.27
CA ARG A 114 7.48 25.21 -18.96
C ARG A 114 8.34 23.93 -18.89
N PRO A 115 9.64 23.93 -19.27
CA PRO A 115 10.44 22.70 -19.20
C PRO A 115 10.69 22.25 -17.75
N LEU A 116 10.70 23.19 -16.82
CA LEU A 116 10.95 22.95 -15.40
C LEU A 116 9.69 22.36 -14.72
N GLU A 117 8.50 22.83 -15.10
CA GLU A 117 7.20 22.24 -14.72
C GLU A 117 7.12 20.77 -15.15
N ILE A 118 7.41 20.48 -16.42
CA ILE A 118 7.44 19.10 -16.93
C ILE A 118 8.47 18.25 -16.17
N ALA A 119 9.66 18.80 -15.89
CA ALA A 119 10.68 18.08 -15.15
C ALA A 119 10.24 17.75 -13.71
N PHE A 120 9.63 18.69 -12.98
CA PHE A 120 9.10 18.43 -11.64
C PHE A 120 7.93 17.43 -11.66
N LEU A 121 7.06 17.49 -12.67
CA LEU A 121 5.97 16.55 -12.83
C LEU A 121 6.49 15.12 -13.06
N ILE A 122 7.42 14.94 -14.02
CA ILE A 122 8.04 13.64 -14.30
C ILE A 122 8.80 13.12 -13.08
N LEU A 123 9.52 14.00 -12.37
CA LEU A 123 10.23 13.64 -11.14
C LEU A 123 9.26 13.19 -10.04
N GLY A 124 8.15 13.91 -9.84
CA GLY A 124 7.12 13.56 -8.87
C GLY A 124 6.46 12.22 -9.18
N ILE A 125 6.06 12.00 -10.44
CA ILE A 125 5.49 10.73 -10.90
C ILE A 125 6.49 9.58 -10.72
N GLY A 126 7.73 9.76 -11.17
CA GLY A 126 8.77 8.75 -11.05
C GLY A 126 9.09 8.42 -9.60
N LEU A 127 9.10 9.43 -8.72
CA LEU A 127 9.29 9.23 -7.28
C LEU A 127 8.12 8.48 -6.64
N LEU A 128 6.87 8.80 -7.00
CA LEU A 128 5.68 8.11 -6.52
C LEU A 128 5.73 6.62 -6.87
N ASP A 129 5.98 6.31 -8.14
CA ASP A 129 6.00 4.94 -8.64
C ASP A 129 7.19 4.15 -8.05
N PHE A 130 8.38 4.75 -8.05
CA PHE A 130 9.57 4.15 -7.44
C PHE A 130 9.38 3.84 -5.96
N CYS A 131 9.02 4.85 -5.15
CA CYS A 131 8.85 4.66 -3.71
C CYS A 131 7.69 3.71 -3.41
N GLY A 132 6.61 3.77 -4.18
CA GLY A 132 5.47 2.89 -4.01
C GLY A 132 5.82 1.42 -4.27
N GLN A 133 6.42 1.11 -5.42
CA GLN A 133 6.81 -0.27 -5.75
C GLN A 133 7.83 -0.84 -4.76
N VAL A 134 8.85 -0.06 -4.41
CA VAL A 134 9.91 -0.50 -3.49
C VAL A 134 9.38 -0.71 -2.07
N CYS A 135 8.35 0.03 -1.63
CA CYS A 135 7.85 -0.05 -0.26
C CYS A 135 7.11 -1.36 0.05
N PHE A 136 6.56 -2.06 -0.95
CA PHE A 136 5.90 -3.35 -0.72
C PHE A 136 6.86 -4.41 -0.16
N THR A 137 8.10 -4.47 -0.63
CA THR A 137 9.09 -5.47 -0.19
C THR A 137 9.40 -5.41 1.31
N PRO A 138 9.81 -4.26 1.91
CA PRO A 138 10.02 -4.18 3.34
C PRO A 138 8.72 -4.29 4.14
N LEU A 139 7.55 -3.94 3.57
CA LEU A 139 6.24 -4.15 4.22
C LEU A 139 5.91 -5.64 4.36
N GLU A 140 6.08 -6.42 3.29
CA GLU A 140 5.88 -7.88 3.30
C GLU A 140 6.87 -8.57 4.25
N ALA A 141 8.13 -8.15 4.22
CA ALA A 141 9.14 -8.70 5.11
C ALA A 141 8.93 -8.28 6.58
N LEU A 142 8.38 -7.10 6.84
CA LEU A 142 7.97 -6.69 8.19
C LEU A 142 6.75 -7.51 8.65
N LEU A 143 5.80 -7.79 7.77
CA LEU A 143 4.62 -8.59 8.09
C LEU A 143 5.00 -10.02 8.48
N SER A 144 5.92 -10.66 7.74
CA SER A 144 6.41 -11.99 8.07
C SER A 144 7.24 -12.01 9.36
N ASP A 145 8.06 -10.98 9.61
CA ASP A 145 8.84 -10.84 10.84
C ASP A 145 7.92 -10.69 12.08
N LEU A 146 6.76 -10.04 11.96
CA LEU A 146 5.79 -9.84 13.04
C LEU A 146 4.92 -11.07 13.33
N PHE A 147 4.63 -11.89 12.31
CA PHE A 147 3.75 -13.05 12.41
C PHE A 147 4.50 -14.33 12.05
N GLN A 148 5.32 -14.83 12.98
CA GLN A 148 6.15 -16.02 12.76
C GLN A 148 5.38 -17.34 12.88
N GLU A 149 4.30 -17.38 13.66
CA GLU A 149 3.47 -18.58 13.80
C GLU A 149 2.71 -18.88 12.49
N PRO A 150 2.72 -20.12 11.98
CA PRO A 150 2.23 -20.45 10.64
C PRO A 150 0.74 -20.10 10.41
N ASP A 151 -0.12 -20.36 11.40
CA ASP A 151 -1.55 -20.03 11.30
C ASP A 151 -1.80 -18.51 11.28
N ASN A 152 -1.07 -17.76 12.11
CA ASN A 152 -1.17 -16.30 12.17
C ASN A 152 -0.55 -15.64 10.95
N CYS A 153 0.56 -16.18 10.43
CA CYS A 153 1.21 -15.72 9.21
C CYS A 153 0.25 -15.84 8.02
N ARG A 154 -0.41 -16.99 7.87
CA ARG A 154 -1.43 -17.20 6.82
C ARG A 154 -2.59 -16.20 6.95
N GLN A 155 -3.06 -15.93 8.16
CA GLN A 155 -4.09 -14.93 8.39
C GLN A 155 -3.62 -13.51 8.05
N ALA A 156 -2.37 -13.17 8.38
CA ALA A 156 -1.75 -11.88 8.09
C ALA A 156 -1.63 -11.63 6.58
N PHE A 157 -1.10 -12.59 5.83
CA PHE A 157 -1.01 -12.49 4.37
C PHE A 157 -2.39 -12.51 3.69
N SER A 158 -3.37 -13.22 4.25
CA SER A 158 -4.76 -13.13 3.76
C SER A 158 -5.35 -11.73 3.96
N MET A 159 -5.07 -11.07 5.08
CA MET A 159 -5.51 -9.69 5.32
C MET A 159 -4.75 -8.70 4.43
N TYR A 160 -3.44 -8.89 4.25
CA TYR A 160 -2.60 -8.11 3.34
C TYR A 160 -3.16 -8.11 1.92
N ALA A 161 -3.43 -9.28 1.35
CA ALA A 161 -4.00 -9.41 0.01
C ALA A 161 -5.39 -8.76 -0.10
N PHE A 162 -6.22 -8.89 0.93
CA PHE A 162 -7.52 -8.23 0.99
C PHE A 162 -7.39 -6.70 1.04
N MET A 163 -6.44 -6.16 1.82
CA MET A 163 -6.18 -4.72 1.94
C MET A 163 -5.62 -4.11 0.65
N ILE A 164 -4.72 -4.81 -0.06
CA ILE A 164 -4.30 -4.43 -1.42
C ILE A 164 -5.52 -4.37 -2.34
N SER A 165 -6.31 -5.44 -2.38
CA SER A 165 -7.49 -5.49 -3.27
C SER A 165 -8.49 -4.37 -2.99
N LEU A 166 -8.72 -4.05 -1.72
CA LEU A 166 -9.58 -2.94 -1.31
C LEU A 166 -8.98 -1.58 -1.69
N GLY A 167 -7.67 -1.41 -1.48
CA GLY A 167 -6.94 -0.20 -1.82
C GLY A 167 -6.98 0.08 -3.31
N GLY A 168 -6.74 -0.94 -4.14
CA GLY A 168 -6.81 -0.84 -5.59
C GLY A 168 -8.22 -0.49 -6.08
N CYS A 169 -9.26 -1.15 -5.53
CA CYS A 169 -10.65 -0.80 -5.85
C CYS A 169 -10.97 0.67 -5.58
N ILE A 170 -10.56 1.20 -4.42
CA ILE A 170 -10.80 2.60 -4.04
C ILE A 170 -9.93 3.54 -4.90
N GLY A 171 -8.65 3.21 -5.08
CA GLY A 171 -7.70 3.99 -5.85
C GLY A 171 -8.11 4.15 -7.32
N TYR A 172 -8.66 3.11 -7.96
CA TYR A 172 -9.18 3.21 -9.32
C TYR A 172 -10.50 4.00 -9.41
N LEU A 173 -11.30 4.02 -8.33
CA LEU A 173 -12.57 4.74 -8.30
C LEU A 173 -12.40 6.23 -8.01
N LEU A 174 -11.41 6.62 -7.21
CA LEU A 174 -11.20 8.00 -6.79
C LEU A 174 -11.01 8.98 -7.97
N PRO A 175 -10.16 8.70 -8.98
CA PRO A 175 -10.02 9.57 -10.16
C PRO A 175 -11.25 9.58 -11.07
N ALA A 176 -12.10 8.55 -11.00
CA ALA A 176 -13.32 8.47 -11.81
C ALA A 176 -14.46 9.35 -11.28
N ILE A 177 -14.31 9.91 -10.08
CA ILE A 177 -15.28 10.84 -9.48
C ILE A 177 -14.93 12.27 -9.91
N ASP A 178 -15.92 13.02 -10.41
CA ASP A 178 -15.76 14.44 -10.71
C ASP A 178 -15.64 15.26 -9.42
N TRP A 179 -14.43 15.70 -9.08
CA TRP A 179 -14.15 16.55 -7.92
C TRP A 179 -14.46 18.04 -8.15
N ALA A 180 -15.20 18.36 -9.22
CA ALA A 180 -15.53 19.74 -9.61
C ALA A 180 -16.23 20.55 -8.49
N PHE A 181 -16.95 19.89 -7.58
CA PHE A 181 -17.59 20.55 -6.43
C PHE A 181 -16.59 21.08 -5.40
N LEU A 182 -15.39 20.48 -5.31
CA LEU A 182 -14.34 20.83 -4.34
C LEU A 182 -13.16 21.57 -5.00
N ALA A 183 -13.05 21.50 -6.33
CA ALA A 183 -12.06 22.20 -7.14
C ALA A 183 -11.92 23.71 -6.85
N PRO A 184 -12.98 24.52 -6.64
CA PRO A 184 -12.81 25.95 -6.36
C PRO A 184 -12.18 26.25 -5.00
N TYR A 185 -12.23 25.32 -4.05
CA TYR A 185 -11.61 25.50 -2.73
C TYR A 185 -10.13 25.09 -2.70
N LEU A 186 -9.74 24.10 -3.52
CA LEU A 186 -8.40 23.50 -3.50
C LEU A 186 -7.55 23.86 -4.74
N GLY A 187 -8.04 24.76 -5.60
CA GLY A 187 -7.27 25.30 -6.73
C GLY A 187 -7.20 24.39 -7.97
N GLY A 188 -8.04 23.36 -8.06
CA GLY A 188 -8.09 22.45 -9.21
C GLY A 188 -8.63 21.05 -8.88
N GLN A 189 -8.97 20.30 -9.92
CA GLN A 189 -9.38 18.89 -9.79
C GLN A 189 -8.18 18.00 -9.39
N GLU A 190 -7.02 18.25 -9.98
CA GLU A 190 -5.76 17.56 -9.67
C GLU A 190 -5.36 17.76 -8.20
N SER A 191 -5.32 19.01 -7.74
CA SER A 191 -4.95 19.36 -6.36
C SER A 191 -5.90 18.75 -5.34
N CYS A 192 -7.20 18.67 -5.65
CA CYS A 192 -8.17 18.01 -4.79
C CYS A 192 -7.90 16.50 -4.66
N LEU A 193 -7.71 15.81 -5.79
CA LEU A 193 -7.45 14.37 -5.82
C LEU A 193 -6.14 14.04 -5.09
N PHE A 194 -5.04 14.70 -5.44
CA PHE A 194 -3.74 14.44 -4.81
C PHE A 194 -3.70 14.83 -3.32
N SER A 195 -4.40 15.89 -2.92
CA SER A 195 -4.55 16.23 -1.49
C SER A 195 -5.32 15.16 -0.73
N LEU A 196 -6.40 14.62 -1.31
CA LEU A 196 -7.17 13.54 -0.70
C LEU A 196 -6.31 12.27 -0.57
N LEU A 197 -5.55 11.91 -1.61
CA LEU A 197 -4.61 10.78 -1.56
C LEU A 197 -3.53 10.99 -0.49
N ALA A 198 -2.96 12.20 -0.40
CA ALA A 198 -1.99 12.54 0.63
C ALA A 198 -2.58 12.42 2.04
N LEU A 199 -3.82 12.85 2.27
CA LEU A 199 -4.50 12.72 3.56
C LEU A 199 -4.80 11.26 3.91
N ILE A 200 -5.28 10.47 2.96
CA ILE A 200 -5.52 9.03 3.15
C ILE A 200 -4.21 8.34 3.53
N PHE A 201 -3.15 8.57 2.74
CA PHE A 201 -1.86 7.94 2.96
C PHE A 201 -1.21 8.40 4.27
N LEU A 202 -1.27 9.70 4.58
CA LEU A 202 -0.78 10.24 5.86
C LEU A 202 -1.53 9.61 7.04
N GLY A 203 -2.86 9.44 6.94
CA GLY A 203 -3.65 8.74 7.94
C GLY A 203 -3.17 7.30 8.17
N CYS A 204 -2.89 6.57 7.10
CA CYS A 204 -2.32 5.22 7.17
C CYS A 204 -0.92 5.20 7.80
N VAL A 205 -0.03 6.11 7.39
CA VAL A 205 1.33 6.26 7.94
C VAL A 205 1.27 6.55 9.45
N LEU A 206 0.43 7.50 9.87
CA LEU A 206 0.24 7.84 11.29
C LEU A 206 -0.34 6.65 12.07
N ALA A 207 -1.33 5.95 11.52
CA ALA A 207 -1.90 4.76 12.14
C ALA A 207 -0.84 3.68 12.38
N THR A 208 0.07 3.47 11.43
CA THR A 208 1.21 2.56 11.59
C THR A 208 2.23 3.08 12.60
N LEU A 209 2.51 4.39 12.64
CA LEU A 209 3.41 5.00 13.65
C LEU A 209 2.92 4.73 15.07
N PHE A 210 1.64 4.99 15.35
CA PHE A 210 1.08 4.78 16.69
C PHE A 210 1.21 3.34 17.16
N VAL A 211 1.04 2.35 16.28
CA VAL A 211 1.24 0.94 16.63
C VAL A 211 2.70 0.62 16.94
N THR A 212 3.64 1.25 16.23
CA THR A 212 5.06 0.99 16.47
C THR A 212 5.54 1.47 17.83
N GLU A 213 4.95 2.54 18.37
CA GLU A 213 5.25 3.02 19.73
C GLU A 213 4.60 2.12 20.80
N GLU A 214 3.34 1.73 20.63
CA GLU A 214 2.65 0.83 21.56
C GLU A 214 3.34 -0.53 21.69
N ALA A 215 3.84 -1.09 20.59
CA ALA A 215 4.60 -2.34 20.61
C ALA A 215 5.98 -2.19 21.27
N ALA A 216 6.65 -1.05 21.12
CA ALA A 216 7.94 -0.78 21.76
C ALA A 216 7.81 -0.61 23.29
N GLN A 217 6.69 -0.06 23.75
CA GLN A 217 6.42 0.14 25.18
C GLN A 217 6.11 -1.18 25.90
N GLY A 218 5.48 -2.15 25.21
CA GLY A 218 5.15 -3.47 25.75
C GLY A 218 6.38 -4.33 26.09
N ASP A 219 7.39 -4.32 25.21
CA ASP A 219 8.64 -5.09 25.40
C ASP A 219 9.48 -4.59 26.60
N ILE A 220 9.34 -3.31 26.98
CA ILE A 220 10.05 -2.74 28.14
C ILE A 220 9.46 -3.26 29.46
N LEU A 221 8.20 -3.70 29.48
CA LEU A 221 7.52 -4.18 30.68
C LEU A 221 7.70 -5.69 30.96
N ASP A 222 8.20 -6.49 30.02
CA ASP A 222 8.38 -7.95 30.15
C ASP A 222 9.85 -8.40 30.40
N GLY A 223 10.73 -7.47 30.79
CA GLY A 223 12.11 -7.79 31.24
C GLY A 223 12.19 -8.30 32.69
N PRO A 224 13.19 -9.13 33.07
CA PRO A 224 13.24 -9.76 34.38
C PRO A 224 13.45 -8.74 35.51
N ALA A 225 12.64 -8.87 36.56
CA ALA A 225 12.41 -7.89 37.62
C ALA A 225 13.63 -7.54 38.50
N LEU A 226 13.72 -6.25 38.91
CA LEU A 226 14.25 -5.84 40.21
C LEU A 226 13.45 -4.64 40.77
N ARG A 227 13.20 -4.67 42.09
CA ARG A 227 12.21 -3.87 42.85
C ARG A 227 12.63 -2.45 43.25
N ASP A 228 11.59 -1.65 43.54
CA ASP A 228 11.43 -0.51 44.47
C ASP A 228 12.08 0.86 44.15
N THR A 229 11.27 1.87 43.79
CA THR A 229 10.86 2.99 44.68
C THR A 229 9.98 4.08 44.02
N SER A 230 8.88 4.42 44.72
CA SER A 230 8.11 5.69 44.80
C SER A 230 7.19 6.18 43.65
N PRO A 231 5.96 6.68 43.98
CA PRO A 231 4.93 7.02 43.01
C PRO A 231 5.11 8.45 42.46
N LYS A 232 4.98 8.61 41.15
CA LYS A 232 4.78 9.91 40.49
C LYS A 232 3.43 9.91 39.76
N PRO A 233 2.77 11.07 39.68
CA PRO A 233 1.33 11.16 39.72
C PRO A 233 0.70 10.64 38.44
N SER A 234 -0.42 9.96 38.63
CA SER A 234 -1.35 9.54 37.59
C SER A 234 -1.76 10.74 36.73
N LEU A 235 -1.16 10.87 35.54
CA LEU A 235 -1.86 11.48 34.42
C LEU A 235 -2.94 10.48 33.99
N SER A 236 -4.11 10.70 34.59
CA SER A 236 -5.39 10.15 34.17
C SER A 236 -5.44 10.08 32.65
N CYS A 237 -5.46 8.84 32.15
CA CYS A 237 -5.61 8.48 30.74
C CYS A 237 -6.88 9.13 30.19
N CYS A 238 -6.77 10.31 29.60
CA CYS A 238 -7.88 11.00 28.93
C CYS A 238 -8.34 10.22 27.67
N CYS A 239 -7.55 9.26 27.17
CA CYS A 239 -7.87 8.46 25.98
C CYS A 239 -8.69 7.19 26.27
N CYS A 240 -8.69 6.69 27.51
CA CYS A 240 -9.36 5.44 27.87
C CYS A 240 -10.90 5.59 27.92
N GLN A 241 -11.42 6.82 27.99
CA GLN A 241 -12.86 7.09 27.83
C GLN A 241 -13.27 7.33 26.37
N LEU A 242 -12.33 7.66 25.48
CA LEU A 242 -12.64 7.91 24.07
C LEU A 242 -12.72 6.62 23.23
N ALA A 243 -12.03 5.54 23.63
CA ALA A 243 -12.06 4.27 22.92
C ALA A 243 -13.40 3.51 23.02
N ARG A 244 -14.21 3.75 24.07
CA ARG A 244 -15.55 3.16 24.20
C ARG A 244 -16.63 3.92 23.41
N GLY A 245 -16.39 5.18 23.05
CA GLY A 245 -17.29 6.00 22.23
C GLY A 245 -17.12 5.78 20.72
N SER A 246 -15.92 5.41 20.26
CA SER A 246 -15.61 5.30 18.82
C SER A 246 -16.15 4.03 18.15
N CYS A 247 -16.38 2.94 18.90
CA CYS A 247 -16.81 1.66 18.31
C CYS A 247 -18.25 1.72 17.74
N LEU A 248 -19.14 2.51 18.35
CA LEU A 248 -20.51 2.72 17.85
C LEU A 248 -20.60 3.79 16.74
N LEU A 249 -19.69 4.78 16.72
CA LEU A 249 -19.61 5.75 15.63
C LEU A 249 -18.98 5.15 14.37
N GLN A 250 -17.95 4.32 14.52
CA GLN A 250 -17.25 3.66 13.41
C GLN A 250 -18.15 2.65 12.68
N GLY A 251 -19.03 1.95 13.40
CA GLY A 251 -20.07 1.12 12.80
C GLY A 251 -21.09 1.92 11.97
N ARG A 252 -21.48 3.12 12.43
CA ARG A 252 -22.38 4.02 11.67
C ARG A 252 -21.72 4.57 10.41
N HIS A 253 -20.46 5.01 10.48
CA HIS A 253 -19.71 5.49 9.31
C HIS A 253 -19.42 4.37 8.30
N VAL A 254 -19.11 3.15 8.75
CA VAL A 254 -18.95 1.98 7.88
C VAL A 254 -20.28 1.59 7.24
N LEU A 255 -21.39 1.63 7.98
CA LEU A 255 -22.72 1.35 7.43
C LEU A 255 -23.18 2.43 6.46
N GLN A 256 -22.86 3.71 6.70
CA GLN A 256 -23.11 4.81 5.77
C GLN A 256 -22.22 4.73 4.53
N ALA A 257 -20.94 4.36 4.68
CA ALA A 257 -20.03 4.10 3.58
C ALA A 257 -20.50 2.90 2.74
N LEU A 258 -20.90 1.80 3.37
CA LEU A 258 -21.54 0.65 2.71
C LEU A 258 -22.84 1.05 2.01
N ARG A 259 -23.66 1.91 2.62
CA ARG A 259 -24.88 2.42 1.99
C ARG A 259 -24.58 3.29 0.77
N ASN A 260 -23.53 4.10 0.82
CA ASN A 260 -23.06 4.91 -0.32
C ASN A 260 -22.42 4.03 -1.42
N LEU A 261 -21.71 2.96 -1.04
CA LEU A 261 -21.15 1.96 -1.95
C LEU A 261 -22.26 1.17 -2.66
N CYS A 262 -23.31 0.78 -1.91
CA CYS A 262 -24.52 0.17 -2.45
C CYS A 262 -25.31 1.13 -3.34
N ALA A 263 -25.23 2.45 -3.12
CA ALA A 263 -25.81 3.47 -4.00
C ALA A 263 -24.96 3.72 -5.26
N LEU A 264 -23.65 3.44 -5.21
CA LEU A 264 -22.76 3.44 -6.38
C LEU A 264 -22.95 2.20 -7.25
N LEU A 265 -23.33 1.05 -6.68
CA LEU A 265 -23.59 -0.19 -7.40
C LEU A 265 -24.57 -0.06 -8.59
N PRO A 266 -25.76 0.58 -8.45
CA PRO A 266 -26.66 0.77 -9.58
C PRO A 266 -26.13 1.77 -10.61
N ARG A 267 -25.30 2.74 -10.21
CA ARG A 267 -24.61 3.65 -11.14
C ARG A 267 -23.54 2.91 -11.94
N LEU A 268 -22.73 2.09 -11.27
CA LEU A 268 -21.74 1.22 -11.91
C LEU A 268 -22.39 0.19 -12.82
N HIS A 269 -23.50 -0.41 -12.40
CA HIS A 269 -24.29 -1.32 -13.24
C HIS A 269 -24.87 -0.60 -14.46
N GLY A 270 -25.40 0.62 -14.30
CA GLY A 270 -25.86 1.45 -15.40
C GLY A 270 -24.76 1.82 -16.38
N LEU A 271 -23.57 2.19 -15.89
CA LEU A 271 -22.37 2.41 -16.68
C LEU A 271 -21.96 1.14 -17.43
N TYR A 272 -21.87 0.00 -16.74
CA TYR A 272 -21.53 -1.30 -17.32
C TYR A 272 -22.48 -1.71 -18.45
N CYS A 273 -23.78 -1.51 -18.27
CA CYS A 273 -24.79 -1.76 -19.30
C CYS A 273 -24.64 -0.85 -20.54
N ARG A 274 -24.08 0.35 -20.37
CA ARG A 274 -23.85 1.34 -21.43
C ARG A 274 -22.51 1.15 -22.16
N ILE A 275 -21.62 0.31 -21.65
CA ILE A 275 -20.30 0.06 -22.23
C ILE A 275 -20.44 -0.63 -23.60
N PRO A 276 -19.77 -0.11 -24.66
CA PRO A 276 -19.78 -0.73 -25.98
C PRO A 276 -19.20 -2.14 -25.94
N ARG A 277 -19.72 -3.02 -26.80
CA ARG A 277 -19.38 -4.45 -26.82
C ARG A 277 -17.88 -4.73 -26.91
N VAL A 278 -17.12 -3.85 -27.57
CA VAL A 278 -15.67 -3.97 -27.74
C VAL A 278 -14.95 -3.83 -26.39
N ILE A 279 -15.25 -2.78 -25.62
CA ILE A 279 -14.63 -2.55 -24.30
C ILE A 279 -14.98 -3.68 -23.33
N ARG A 280 -16.21 -4.22 -23.40
CA ARG A 280 -16.62 -5.36 -22.57
C ARG A 280 -15.82 -6.63 -22.89
N ARG A 281 -15.55 -6.90 -24.17
CA ARG A 281 -14.69 -8.03 -24.57
C ARG A 281 -13.27 -7.83 -24.07
N LEU A 282 -12.76 -6.60 -24.15
CA LEU A 282 -11.42 -6.24 -23.68
C LEU A 282 -11.30 -6.42 -22.16
N PHE A 283 -12.31 -6.00 -21.40
CA PHE A 283 -12.40 -6.24 -19.96
C PHE A 283 -12.37 -7.73 -19.61
N VAL A 284 -13.19 -8.56 -20.29
CA VAL A 284 -13.20 -10.01 -20.07
C VAL A 284 -11.85 -10.63 -20.45
N ALA A 285 -11.26 -10.20 -21.57
CA ALA A 285 -9.95 -10.70 -22.01
C ALA A 285 -8.85 -10.37 -21.01
N GLU A 286 -8.81 -9.14 -20.50
CA GLU A 286 -7.85 -8.69 -19.49
C GLU A 286 -8.01 -9.48 -18.17
N LEU A 287 -9.26 -9.64 -17.70
CA LEU A 287 -9.55 -10.41 -16.50
C LEU A 287 -9.14 -11.88 -16.63
N CYS A 288 -9.46 -12.51 -17.76
CA CYS A 288 -9.06 -13.89 -18.03
C CYS A 288 -7.55 -14.03 -18.23
N SER A 289 -6.88 -13.02 -18.79
CA SER A 289 -5.42 -13.03 -18.99
C SER A 289 -4.69 -13.00 -17.66
N TRP A 290 -5.08 -12.13 -16.73
CA TRP A 290 -4.51 -12.08 -15.38
C TRP A 290 -4.76 -13.38 -14.60
N MET A 291 -5.97 -13.95 -14.67
CA MET A 291 -6.26 -15.25 -14.06
C MET A 291 -5.39 -16.37 -14.63
N ALA A 292 -5.21 -16.40 -15.95
CA ALA A 292 -4.38 -17.38 -16.62
C ALA A 292 -2.90 -17.23 -16.24
N LEU A 293 -2.39 -16.00 -16.22
CA LEU A 293 -1.00 -15.69 -15.84
C LEU A 293 -0.72 -16.10 -14.39
N MET A 294 -1.63 -15.79 -13.46
CA MET A 294 -1.47 -16.17 -12.06
C MET A 294 -1.51 -17.69 -11.86
N THR A 295 -2.42 -18.37 -12.56
CA THR A 295 -2.49 -19.83 -12.53
C THR A 295 -1.21 -20.45 -13.09
N PHE A 296 -0.71 -19.93 -14.22
CA PHE A 296 0.57 -20.35 -14.79
C PHE A 296 1.71 -20.16 -13.79
N MET A 297 1.85 -18.98 -13.19
CA MET A 297 2.93 -18.71 -12.21
C MET A 297 2.86 -19.61 -10.97
N LEU A 298 1.66 -19.93 -10.46
CA LEU A 298 1.49 -20.79 -9.28
C LEU A 298 1.86 -22.24 -9.54
N PHE A 299 1.48 -22.79 -10.70
CA PHE A 299 1.76 -24.19 -11.04
C PHE A 299 3.10 -24.37 -11.75
N TYR A 300 3.74 -23.29 -12.21
CA TYR A 300 5.02 -23.38 -12.91
C TYR A 300 6.11 -24.01 -12.03
N THR A 301 6.25 -23.58 -10.78
CA THR A 301 7.26 -24.15 -9.86
C THR A 301 6.98 -25.62 -9.54
N ASP A 302 5.71 -25.96 -9.31
CA ASP A 302 5.30 -27.35 -9.05
C ASP A 302 5.54 -28.25 -10.27
N PHE A 303 5.26 -27.74 -11.48
CA PHE A 303 5.54 -28.43 -12.73
C PHE A 303 7.04 -28.62 -12.97
N VAL A 304 7.89 -27.65 -12.65
CA VAL A 304 9.34 -27.80 -12.78
C VAL A 304 9.82 -28.87 -11.79
N GLY A 305 9.41 -28.80 -10.53
CA GLY A 305 9.77 -29.76 -9.49
C GLY A 305 9.33 -31.21 -9.79
N GLU A 306 8.05 -31.43 -10.14
CA GLU A 306 7.54 -32.78 -10.43
C GLU A 306 7.84 -33.25 -11.86
N GLY A 307 7.63 -32.39 -12.85
CA GLY A 307 7.65 -32.74 -14.26
C GLY A 307 9.06 -32.84 -14.85
N LEU A 308 9.93 -31.88 -14.51
CA LEU A 308 11.29 -31.81 -15.05
C LEU A 308 12.31 -32.54 -14.18
N TYR A 309 12.25 -32.32 -12.86
CA TYR A 309 13.20 -32.92 -11.91
C TYR A 309 12.75 -34.28 -11.34
N HIS A 310 11.53 -34.72 -11.70
CA HIS A 310 10.93 -35.96 -11.19
C HIS A 310 10.87 -36.03 -9.65
N GLY A 311 10.76 -34.86 -9.01
CA GLY A 311 10.62 -34.73 -7.57
C GLY A 311 9.23 -35.15 -7.08
N VAL A 312 9.13 -35.51 -5.80
CA VAL A 312 7.85 -35.86 -5.16
C VAL A 312 7.59 -34.90 -3.99
N PRO A 313 6.60 -33.99 -4.07
CA PRO A 313 6.36 -32.99 -3.03
C PRO A 313 5.94 -33.64 -1.71
N ARG A 314 5.28 -34.80 -1.74
CA ARG A 314 4.86 -35.50 -0.51
C ARG A 314 5.97 -36.33 0.14
N ALA A 315 7.16 -36.40 -0.47
CA ALA A 315 8.26 -37.17 0.10
C ALA A 315 8.79 -36.51 1.38
N LYS A 316 9.33 -37.32 2.31
CA LYS A 316 9.81 -36.82 3.60
C LYS A 316 11.01 -35.88 3.39
N PRO A 317 11.16 -34.82 4.22
CA PRO A 317 12.33 -33.94 4.17
C PRO A 317 13.64 -34.74 4.25
N GLY A 318 14.60 -34.44 3.38
CA GLY A 318 15.90 -35.10 3.31
C GLY A 318 15.98 -36.35 2.42
N THR A 319 14.87 -36.82 1.84
CA THR A 319 14.89 -37.87 0.81
C THR A 319 15.33 -37.29 -0.55
N GLU A 320 15.97 -38.10 -1.40
CA GLU A 320 16.37 -37.67 -2.75
C GLU A 320 15.17 -37.16 -3.55
N ALA A 321 14.03 -37.86 -3.52
CA ALA A 321 12.82 -37.43 -4.20
C ALA A 321 12.29 -36.06 -3.73
N ARG A 322 12.44 -35.72 -2.43
CA ARG A 322 12.07 -34.39 -1.94
C ARG A 322 13.10 -33.33 -2.35
N ARG A 323 14.38 -33.69 -2.37
CA ARG A 323 15.48 -32.82 -2.78
C ARG A 323 15.38 -32.43 -4.24
N HIS A 324 15.07 -33.39 -5.11
CA HIS A 324 14.80 -33.15 -6.53
C HIS A 324 13.62 -32.19 -6.74
N TYR A 325 12.58 -32.28 -5.90
CA TYR A 325 11.46 -31.33 -5.96
C TYR A 325 11.87 -29.93 -5.52
N ASP A 326 12.66 -29.80 -4.45
CA ASP A 326 13.12 -28.52 -3.92
C ASP A 326 14.18 -27.84 -4.82
N GLU A 327 14.82 -28.58 -5.73
CA GLU A 327 15.80 -28.08 -6.72
C GLU A 327 15.15 -27.48 -7.98
N GLY A 328 13.88 -27.80 -8.25
CA GLY A 328 13.10 -27.31 -9.40
C GLY A 328 12.31 -26.05 -9.10
#